data_AF-A0A519UHM8-F1
#
_entry.id   AF-A0A519UHM8-F1
#
_cell.length_a   1.000
_cell.length_b   1.000
_cell.length_c   1.000
_cell.angle_alpha   90.00
_cell.angle_beta   90.00
_cell.angle_gamma   90.00
#
_symmetry.space_group_name_H-M   'P 1'
#
loop_
_entity.id
_entity.type
_entity.pdbx_description
1 polymer ?
#
loop_
_entity_poly.entity_id
_entity_poly.type
_entity_poly.pdbx_seq_one_letter_code
_entity_poly.pdbx_strand_id
1 'polypeptide(L)'
;TMQGRIYKDSIEFIYIGILIALLLFNLFLFFSVKDVTYLYYTIYVFTLSAYMLLYIRGYSYLFGEDFRILVNHYPHVFLSLSVFSSLSFCMKFLTLRKLLPKFVTLYYIAGSAGLLLLVVSLSGFKSVGSQIAQYLTITVALLVWVSGVVAYMRGHNPAKYYVLAWSFIWVTVAIVTLTLANIIDSTEFTMQLVPVGSTLELLLLSFALGDRYKAIIQKEQSVRDENFMLVQTQNQRLEENVKVRTLQLSKTIKELESSNAIKNKLFSIIAHDLRSPLNSLISILSLNDMEALTIDELRMMLKENKQNIETIYNTLNNLLYWAKDQMTEVRTEPQIIELNSLLAELMLVYEPLLEKKEIDCNVTETGKYLAFADINQIRLVLRNMIDNAIKFTPRGSKIAINIQYLDNTVLLE
;
A
#
# COMPACT_ATOMS: atom_id res chain seq x y z
N THR A 1 -2.84 -32.05 68.23
CA THR A 1 -1.56 -31.75 68.93
C THR A 1 -1.06 -30.36 68.51
N MET A 2 -0.21 -29.70 69.31
CA MET A 2 0.38 -28.38 68.93
C MET A 2 1.05 -28.42 67.54
N GLN A 3 1.71 -29.54 67.19
CA GLN A 3 2.31 -29.75 65.87
C GLN A 3 1.27 -29.71 64.71
N GLY A 4 0.07 -30.27 64.89
CA GLY A 4 -0.99 -30.22 63.88
C GLY A 4 -1.52 -28.81 63.61
N ARG A 5 -1.60 -27.96 64.65
CA ARG A 5 -1.95 -26.53 64.48
C ARG A 5 -0.86 -25.76 63.74
N ILE A 6 0.41 -25.93 64.11
CA ILE A 6 1.54 -25.25 63.45
C ILE A 6 1.62 -25.63 61.96
N TYR A 7 1.39 -26.92 61.64
CA TYR A 7 1.41 -27.39 60.25
C TYR A 7 0.24 -26.83 59.43
N LYS A 8 -0.96 -26.74 60.02
CA LYS A 8 -2.15 -26.14 59.39
C LYS A 8 -1.93 -24.66 59.08
N ASP A 9 -1.47 -23.89 60.06
CA ASP A 9 -1.22 -22.46 59.89
C ASP A 9 -0.14 -22.21 58.83
N SER A 10 0.88 -23.06 58.77
CA SER A 10 1.95 -22.98 57.76
C SER A 10 1.43 -23.15 56.32
N ILE A 11 0.54 -24.11 56.07
CA ILE A 11 -0.05 -24.33 54.73
C ILE A 11 -0.95 -23.16 54.34
N GLU A 12 -1.70 -22.60 55.30
CA GLU A 12 -2.57 -21.45 55.05
C GLU A 12 -1.76 -20.18 54.72
N PHE A 13 -0.64 -19.93 55.39
CA PHE A 13 0.25 -18.82 55.03
C PHE A 13 0.91 -18.99 53.65
N ILE A 14 1.32 -20.21 53.30
CA ILE A 14 1.84 -20.51 51.96
C ILE A 14 0.76 -20.24 50.90
N TYR A 15 -0.47 -20.69 51.14
CA TYR A 15 -1.62 -20.45 50.26
C TYR A 15 -1.84 -18.94 50.02
N ILE A 16 -1.91 -18.15 51.09
CA ILE A 16 -2.09 -16.69 51.00
C ILE A 16 -0.93 -16.05 50.23
N GLY A 17 0.32 -16.44 50.51
CA GLY A 17 1.51 -15.93 49.82
C GLY A 17 1.47 -16.20 48.32
N ILE A 18 1.09 -17.41 47.90
CA ILE A 18 0.94 -17.77 46.48
C ILE A 18 -0.15 -16.93 45.82
N LEU A 19 -1.29 -16.73 46.48
CA LEU A 19 -2.39 -15.92 45.92
C LEU A 19 -1.97 -14.46 45.72
N ILE A 20 -1.29 -13.86 46.69
CA ILE A 20 -0.79 -12.48 46.56
C ILE A 20 0.23 -12.39 45.42
N ALA A 21 1.17 -13.33 45.36
CA ALA A 21 2.17 -13.38 44.29
C ALA A 21 1.52 -13.52 42.91
N LEU A 22 0.53 -14.42 42.77
CA LEU A 22 -0.24 -14.59 41.54
C LEU A 22 -1.01 -13.32 41.15
N LEU A 23 -1.64 -12.66 42.11
CA LEU A 23 -2.39 -11.44 41.86
C LEU A 23 -1.48 -10.30 41.38
N LEU A 24 -0.35 -10.09 42.05
CA LEU A 24 0.63 -9.06 41.65
C LEU A 24 1.25 -9.37 40.28
N PHE A 25 1.64 -10.63 40.05
CA PHE A 25 2.21 -11.07 38.77
C PHE A 25 1.21 -10.87 37.62
N ASN A 26 -0.04 -11.27 37.79
CA ASN A 26 -1.05 -11.13 36.74
C ASN A 26 -1.50 -9.68 36.54
N LEU A 27 -1.46 -8.84 37.58
CA LEU A 27 -1.65 -7.40 37.45
C LEU A 27 -0.52 -6.75 36.64
N PHE A 28 0.73 -7.14 36.89
CA PHE A 28 1.87 -6.69 36.09
C PHE A 28 1.74 -7.11 34.61
N LEU A 29 1.32 -8.36 34.35
CA LEU A 29 1.06 -8.82 32.99
C LEU A 29 -0.06 -8.02 32.32
N PHE A 30 -1.12 -7.65 33.04
CA PHE A 30 -2.18 -6.81 32.48
C PHE A 30 -1.65 -5.45 32.01
N PHE A 31 -0.85 -4.75 32.82
CA PHE A 31 -0.27 -3.45 32.43
C PHE A 31 0.76 -3.57 31.30
N SER A 32 1.51 -4.67 31.25
CA SER A 32 2.53 -4.91 30.23
C SER A 32 1.92 -5.28 28.88
N VAL A 33 0.93 -6.17 28.86
CA VAL A 33 0.33 -6.73 27.63
C VAL A 33 -0.84 -5.88 27.13
N LYS A 34 -1.55 -5.17 28.03
CA LYS A 34 -2.79 -4.44 27.75
C LYS A 34 -3.92 -5.31 27.16
N ASP A 35 -3.82 -6.63 27.30
CA ASP A 35 -4.90 -7.55 26.94
C ASP A 35 -5.84 -7.73 28.14
N VAL A 36 -7.11 -7.40 27.94
CA VAL A 36 -8.15 -7.45 28.98
C VAL A 36 -8.45 -8.87 29.49
N THR A 37 -7.95 -9.91 28.84
CA THR A 37 -8.01 -11.29 29.35
C THR A 37 -7.28 -11.40 30.70
N TYR A 38 -6.14 -10.72 30.86
CA TYR A 38 -5.41 -10.69 32.13
C TYR A 38 -6.17 -9.92 33.21
N LEU A 39 -6.91 -8.86 32.84
CA LEU A 39 -7.78 -8.14 33.78
C LEU A 39 -8.88 -9.05 34.34
N TYR A 40 -9.60 -9.77 33.48
CA TYR A 40 -10.62 -10.72 33.93
C TYR A 40 -10.02 -11.84 34.79
N TYR A 41 -8.81 -12.28 34.50
CA TYR A 41 -8.13 -13.27 35.33
C TYR A 41 -7.75 -12.70 36.70
N THR A 42 -7.18 -11.50 36.76
CA THR A 42 -6.82 -10.84 38.02
C THR A 42 -8.02 -10.57 38.91
N ILE A 43 -9.14 -10.10 38.34
CA ILE A 43 -10.40 -9.92 39.08
C ILE A 43 -10.92 -11.28 39.58
N TYR A 44 -10.82 -12.33 38.77
CA TYR A 44 -11.21 -13.69 39.17
C TYR A 44 -10.36 -14.21 40.35
N VAL A 45 -9.03 -14.12 40.25
CA VAL A 45 -8.09 -14.50 41.33
C VAL A 45 -8.43 -13.74 42.60
N PHE A 46 -8.60 -12.41 42.52
CA PHE A 46 -8.91 -11.57 43.66
C PHE A 46 -10.22 -11.96 44.34
N THR A 47 -11.29 -12.07 43.56
CA THR A 47 -12.64 -12.30 44.07
C THR A 47 -12.83 -13.72 44.60
N LEU A 48 -12.25 -14.72 43.94
CA LEU A 48 -12.24 -16.09 44.44
C LEU A 48 -11.42 -16.19 45.74
N SER A 49 -10.25 -15.54 45.78
CA SER A 49 -9.40 -15.51 46.98
C SER A 49 -10.10 -14.83 48.15
N ALA A 50 -10.75 -13.70 47.90
CA ALA A 50 -11.53 -12.99 48.91
C ALA A 50 -12.67 -13.85 49.46
N TYR A 51 -13.41 -14.55 48.59
CA TYR A 51 -14.44 -15.50 49.00
C TYR A 51 -13.88 -16.63 49.88
N MET A 52 -12.79 -17.25 49.44
CA MET A 52 -12.16 -18.37 50.15
C MET A 52 -11.60 -17.95 51.51
N LEU A 53 -10.88 -16.82 51.58
CA LEU A 53 -10.20 -16.38 52.81
C LEU A 53 -11.18 -15.73 53.79
N LEU A 54 -12.00 -14.79 53.34
CA LEU A 54 -12.82 -13.98 54.23
C LEU A 54 -14.05 -14.74 54.73
N TYR A 55 -14.69 -15.53 53.87
CA TYR A 55 -15.92 -16.26 54.19
C TYR A 55 -15.67 -17.73 54.54
N ILE A 56 -15.13 -18.53 53.61
CA ILE A 56 -14.99 -19.99 53.82
C ILE A 56 -14.00 -20.31 54.96
N ARG A 57 -12.86 -19.62 55.01
CA ARG A 57 -11.85 -19.77 56.08
C ARG A 57 -12.11 -18.88 57.30
N GLY A 58 -12.96 -17.87 57.14
CA GLY A 58 -13.36 -16.99 58.22
C GLY A 58 -12.36 -15.89 58.59
N TYR A 59 -11.27 -15.66 57.84
CA TYR A 59 -10.26 -14.62 58.14
C TYR A 59 -10.79 -13.19 58.13
N SER A 60 -12.07 -12.97 57.81
CA SER A 60 -12.74 -11.69 58.02
C SER A 60 -12.64 -11.18 59.46
N TYR A 61 -12.47 -12.07 60.46
CA TYR A 61 -12.27 -11.66 61.86
C TYR A 61 -11.02 -10.79 62.10
N LEU A 62 -9.98 -10.93 61.26
CA LEU A 62 -8.73 -10.17 61.40
C LEU A 62 -8.91 -8.67 61.13
N PHE A 63 -9.99 -8.29 60.45
CA PHE A 63 -10.28 -6.90 60.06
C PHE A 63 -11.32 -6.22 60.97
N GLY A 64 -11.65 -6.84 62.11
CA GLY A 64 -12.63 -6.33 63.08
C GLY A 64 -14.01 -6.97 62.95
N GLU A 65 -14.80 -6.85 64.02
CA GLU A 65 -16.12 -7.51 64.11
C GLU A 65 -17.14 -6.95 63.11
N ASP A 66 -17.17 -5.63 62.87
CA ASP A 66 -18.09 -5.03 61.90
C ASP A 66 -17.89 -5.59 60.49
N PHE A 67 -16.63 -5.76 60.08
CA PHE A 67 -16.28 -6.33 58.78
C PHE A 67 -16.62 -7.83 58.71
N ARG A 68 -16.36 -8.58 59.78
CA ARG A 68 -16.77 -9.98 59.88
C ARG A 68 -18.28 -10.16 59.78
N ILE A 69 -19.06 -9.30 60.44
CA ILE A 69 -20.53 -9.33 60.36
C ILE A 69 -20.95 -9.03 58.92
N LEU A 70 -20.38 -8.00 58.29
CA LEU A 70 -20.66 -7.64 56.90
C LEU A 70 -20.43 -8.82 55.93
N VAL A 71 -19.26 -9.46 55.99
CA VAL A 71 -18.92 -10.61 55.13
C VAL A 71 -19.86 -11.79 55.38
N ASN A 72 -20.21 -12.06 56.64
CA ASN A 72 -21.11 -13.17 56.98
C ASN A 72 -22.59 -12.92 56.61
N HIS A 73 -22.98 -11.65 56.51
CA HIS A 73 -24.29 -11.22 56.07
C HIS A 73 -24.41 -11.26 54.55
N TYR A 74 -23.33 -10.94 53.82
CA TYR A 74 -23.26 -10.95 52.35
C TYR A 74 -22.25 -11.96 51.78
N PRO A 75 -22.35 -13.26 52.14
CA PRO A 75 -21.26 -14.21 51.94
C PRO A 75 -20.93 -14.50 50.47
N HIS A 76 -21.90 -14.38 49.56
CA HIS A 76 -21.76 -14.84 48.18
C HIS A 76 -21.53 -13.71 47.18
N VAL A 77 -21.37 -12.46 47.64
CA VAL A 77 -21.06 -11.31 46.76
C VAL A 77 -19.74 -11.55 46.00
N PHE A 78 -18.67 -11.92 46.71
CA PHE A 78 -17.38 -12.22 46.08
C PHE A 78 -17.46 -13.42 45.13
N LEU A 79 -18.22 -14.47 45.49
CA LEU A 79 -18.42 -15.62 44.61
C LEU A 79 -19.15 -15.23 43.32
N SER A 80 -20.22 -14.42 43.41
CA SER A 80 -20.95 -13.96 42.22
C SER A 80 -20.05 -13.16 41.26
N LEU A 81 -19.21 -12.27 41.80
CA LEU A 81 -18.25 -11.50 41.00
C LEU A 81 -17.17 -12.40 40.38
N SER A 82 -16.73 -13.43 41.11
CA SER A 82 -15.83 -14.47 40.61
C SER A 82 -16.46 -15.26 39.45
N VAL A 83 -17.76 -15.58 39.50
CA VAL A 83 -18.48 -16.22 38.38
C VAL A 83 -18.48 -15.32 37.15
N PHE A 84 -18.81 -14.03 37.28
CA PHE A 84 -18.75 -13.11 36.14
C PHE A 84 -17.36 -13.01 35.52
N SER A 85 -16.35 -12.88 36.38
CA SER A 85 -14.98 -12.71 35.93
C SER A 85 -14.41 -13.97 35.29
N SER A 86 -14.70 -15.16 35.86
CA SER A 86 -14.30 -16.45 35.29
C SER A 86 -14.98 -16.72 33.95
N LEU A 87 -16.29 -16.49 33.82
CA LEU A 87 -16.99 -16.64 32.55
C LEU A 87 -16.45 -15.69 31.48
N SER A 88 -16.19 -14.43 31.84
CA SER A 88 -15.60 -13.43 30.94
C SER A 88 -14.18 -13.78 30.51
N PHE A 89 -13.35 -14.24 31.47
CA PHE A 89 -12.02 -14.77 31.23
C PHE A 89 -12.07 -15.93 30.24
N CYS A 90 -12.90 -16.95 30.50
CA CYS A 90 -12.99 -18.14 29.68
C CYS A 90 -13.48 -17.82 28.26
N MET A 91 -14.49 -16.95 28.13
CA MET A 91 -15.01 -16.52 26.83
C MET A 91 -13.91 -15.88 25.95
N LYS A 92 -13.03 -15.06 26.54
CA LYS A 92 -11.90 -14.45 25.83
C LYS A 92 -10.70 -15.38 25.67
N PHE A 93 -10.35 -16.15 26.70
CA PHE A 93 -9.19 -17.04 26.71
C PHE A 93 -9.31 -18.14 25.64
N LEU A 94 -10.49 -18.77 25.56
CA LEU A 94 -10.79 -19.81 24.57
C LEU A 94 -11.24 -19.26 23.22
N THR A 95 -11.31 -17.94 23.05
CA THR A 95 -11.89 -17.28 21.85
C THR A 95 -13.28 -17.84 21.50
N LEU A 96 -14.10 -18.05 22.53
CA LEU A 96 -15.31 -18.86 22.47
C LEU A 96 -16.31 -18.39 21.41
N ARG A 97 -16.45 -17.07 21.22
CA ARG A 97 -17.34 -16.49 20.20
C ARG A 97 -17.03 -16.96 18.77
N LYS A 98 -15.75 -17.18 18.48
CA LYS A 98 -15.28 -17.67 17.18
C LYS A 98 -15.31 -19.20 17.13
N LEU A 99 -14.83 -19.85 18.19
CA LEU A 99 -14.61 -21.29 18.19
C LEU A 99 -15.87 -22.11 18.49
N LEU A 100 -16.73 -21.64 19.40
CA LEU A 100 -17.92 -22.33 19.92
C LEU A 100 -19.11 -21.35 20.08
N PRO A 101 -19.65 -20.78 18.98
CA PRO A 101 -20.68 -19.74 19.07
C PRO A 101 -21.95 -20.18 19.79
N LYS A 102 -22.33 -21.46 19.68
CA LYS A 102 -23.50 -22.02 20.41
C LYS A 102 -23.33 -22.04 21.94
N PHE A 103 -22.08 -22.15 22.42
CA PHE A 103 -21.80 -22.16 23.87
C PHE A 103 -21.93 -20.76 24.48
N VAL A 104 -21.82 -19.70 23.68
CA VAL A 104 -21.92 -18.32 24.16
C VAL A 104 -23.26 -18.07 24.86
N THR A 105 -24.36 -18.63 24.35
CA THR A 105 -25.68 -18.54 24.99
C THR A 105 -25.68 -19.17 26.39
N LEU A 106 -25.03 -20.32 26.57
CA LEU A 106 -24.90 -20.97 27.87
C LEU A 106 -24.11 -20.12 28.86
N TYR A 107 -23.06 -19.43 28.39
CA TYR A 107 -22.30 -18.48 29.21
C TYR A 107 -23.15 -17.28 29.64
N TYR A 108 -24.01 -16.76 28.77
CA TYR A 108 -24.93 -15.69 29.16
C TYR A 108 -25.96 -16.16 30.18
N ILE A 109 -26.54 -17.36 30.02
CA ILE A 109 -27.46 -17.94 31.00
C ILE A 109 -26.77 -18.12 32.37
N ALA A 110 -25.55 -18.67 32.38
CA ALA A 110 -24.76 -18.81 33.60
C ALA A 110 -24.43 -17.45 34.24
N GLY A 111 -24.11 -16.43 33.43
CA GLY A 111 -23.90 -15.06 33.89
C GLY A 111 -25.16 -14.44 34.51
N SER A 112 -26.33 -14.65 33.91
CA SER A 112 -27.62 -14.22 34.47
C SER A 112 -27.91 -14.91 35.81
N ALA A 113 -27.58 -16.20 35.96
CA ALA A 113 -27.69 -16.90 37.24
C ALA A 113 -26.69 -16.36 38.29
N GLY A 114 -25.49 -15.95 37.87
CA GLY A 114 -24.55 -15.20 38.72
C GLY A 114 -25.10 -13.84 39.18
N LEU A 115 -25.84 -13.14 38.30
CA LEU A 115 -26.52 -11.89 38.67
C LEU A 115 -27.60 -12.13 39.72
N LEU A 116 -28.39 -13.19 39.54
CA LEU A 116 -29.41 -13.60 40.49
C LEU A 116 -28.78 -13.89 41.86
N LEU A 117 -27.65 -14.61 41.90
CA LEU A 117 -26.92 -14.89 43.13
C LEU A 117 -26.46 -13.59 43.82
N LEU A 118 -25.94 -12.62 43.06
CA LEU A 118 -25.54 -11.32 43.59
C LEU A 118 -26.73 -10.60 44.25
N VAL A 119 -27.87 -10.52 43.55
CA VAL A 119 -29.09 -9.86 44.06
C VAL A 119 -29.59 -10.56 45.32
N VAL A 120 -29.72 -11.89 45.31
CA VAL A 120 -30.18 -12.67 46.48
C VAL A 120 -29.23 -12.51 47.67
N SER A 121 -27.92 -12.50 47.40
CA SER A 121 -26.91 -12.28 48.44
C SER A 121 -27.06 -10.90 49.06
N LEU A 122 -27.23 -9.84 48.27
CA LEU A 122 -27.41 -8.46 48.74
C LEU A 122 -28.76 -8.23 49.45
N SER A 123 -29.77 -9.03 49.17
CA SER A 123 -31.06 -8.99 49.88
C SER A 123 -31.04 -9.69 51.25
N GLY A 124 -29.92 -10.32 51.64
CA GLY A 124 -29.77 -10.96 52.96
C GLY A 124 -30.38 -12.37 53.08
N PHE A 125 -30.90 -12.96 51.99
CA PHE A 125 -31.46 -14.31 51.98
C PHE A 125 -30.38 -15.40 51.95
N LYS A 126 -29.63 -15.54 53.05
CA LYS A 126 -28.43 -16.40 53.14
C LYS A 126 -28.65 -17.87 52.78
N SER A 127 -29.76 -18.47 53.22
CA SER A 127 -30.06 -19.89 52.94
C SER A 127 -30.29 -20.13 51.45
N VAL A 128 -31.16 -19.33 50.83
CA VAL A 128 -31.46 -19.39 49.40
C VAL A 128 -30.21 -19.10 48.56
N GLY A 129 -29.45 -18.07 48.94
CA GLY A 129 -28.19 -17.73 48.27
C GLY A 129 -27.17 -18.87 48.31
N SER A 130 -27.09 -19.61 49.41
CA SER A 130 -26.17 -20.75 49.54
C SER A 130 -26.56 -21.93 48.65
N GLN A 131 -27.86 -22.21 48.50
CA GLN A 131 -28.35 -23.23 47.57
C GLN A 131 -28.05 -22.85 46.11
N ILE A 132 -28.35 -21.59 45.73
CA ILE A 132 -28.03 -21.08 44.38
C ILE A 132 -26.52 -21.18 44.12
N ALA A 133 -25.70 -20.72 45.06
CA ALA A 133 -24.24 -20.79 44.96
C ALA A 133 -23.74 -22.21 44.70
N GLN A 134 -24.23 -23.20 45.46
CA GLN A 134 -23.82 -24.60 45.31
C GLN A 134 -24.10 -25.14 43.89
N TYR A 135 -25.33 -24.99 43.40
CA TYR A 135 -25.68 -25.46 42.05
C TYR A 135 -24.96 -24.68 40.95
N LEU A 136 -24.83 -23.36 41.13
CA LEU A 136 -24.17 -22.50 40.16
C LEU A 136 -22.69 -22.83 40.02
N THR A 137 -21.97 -23.03 41.12
CA THR A 137 -20.53 -23.36 41.08
C THR A 137 -20.27 -24.67 40.33
N ILE A 138 -21.04 -25.72 40.61
CA ILE A 138 -20.91 -27.01 39.91
C ILE A 138 -21.22 -26.84 38.41
N THR A 139 -22.31 -26.15 38.10
CA THR A 139 -22.76 -25.95 36.71
C THR A 139 -21.76 -25.11 35.91
N VAL A 140 -21.23 -24.02 36.49
CA VAL A 140 -20.22 -23.16 35.87
C VAL A 140 -18.91 -23.93 35.67
N ALA A 141 -18.43 -24.65 36.69
CA ALA A 141 -17.23 -25.47 36.57
C ALA A 141 -17.36 -26.52 35.44
N LEU A 142 -18.56 -27.06 35.22
CA LEU A 142 -18.81 -28.07 34.18
C LEU A 142 -18.80 -27.42 32.80
N LEU A 143 -19.56 -26.34 32.65
CA LEU A 143 -19.66 -25.57 31.42
C LEU A 143 -18.27 -25.13 30.94
N VAL A 144 -17.47 -24.58 31.85
CA VAL A 144 -16.12 -24.07 31.62
C VAL A 144 -15.16 -25.21 31.25
N TRP A 145 -15.18 -26.32 31.99
CA TRP A 145 -14.34 -27.48 31.68
C TRP A 145 -14.68 -28.10 30.32
N VAL A 146 -15.97 -28.35 30.03
CA VAL A 146 -16.43 -28.86 28.73
C VAL A 146 -16.05 -27.90 27.60
N SER A 147 -16.19 -26.59 27.81
CA SER A 147 -15.77 -25.58 26.83
C SER A 147 -14.27 -25.69 26.52
N GLY A 148 -13.44 -25.91 27.55
CA GLY A 148 -12.01 -26.16 27.38
C GLY A 148 -11.72 -27.44 26.58
N VAL A 149 -12.36 -28.55 26.94
CA VAL A 149 -12.17 -29.85 26.27
C VAL A 149 -12.55 -29.75 24.79
N VAL A 150 -13.74 -29.20 24.49
CA VAL A 150 -14.19 -29.05 23.10
C VAL A 150 -13.29 -28.05 22.35
N ALA A 151 -12.81 -26.98 22.99
CA ALA A 151 -11.87 -26.05 22.37
C ALA A 151 -10.53 -26.72 22.01
N TYR A 152 -10.01 -27.55 22.91
CA TYR A 152 -8.80 -28.33 22.68
C TYR A 152 -8.96 -29.32 21.52
N MET A 153 -10.08 -30.06 21.49
CA MET A 153 -10.42 -30.97 20.39
C MET A 153 -10.55 -30.27 19.03
N ARG A 154 -10.88 -28.97 19.01
CA ARG A 154 -10.92 -28.14 17.80
C ARG A 154 -9.57 -27.52 17.42
N GLY A 155 -8.48 -27.94 18.04
CA GLY A 155 -7.12 -27.50 17.71
C GLY A 155 -6.69 -26.19 18.36
N HIS A 156 -7.44 -25.65 19.35
CA HIS A 156 -7.01 -24.49 20.12
C HIS A 156 -5.95 -24.90 21.15
N ASN A 157 -4.69 -24.95 20.72
CA ASN A 157 -3.54 -25.37 21.54
C ASN A 157 -3.46 -24.71 22.94
N PRO A 158 -3.80 -23.42 23.13
CA PRO A 158 -3.79 -22.80 24.46
C PRO A 158 -4.75 -23.47 25.47
N ALA A 159 -5.75 -24.22 25.02
CA ALA A 159 -6.71 -24.89 25.89
C ALA A 159 -6.10 -26.07 26.69
N LYS A 160 -4.92 -26.59 26.33
CA LYS A 160 -4.34 -27.78 26.97
C LYS A 160 -4.12 -27.60 28.49
N TYR A 161 -3.46 -26.51 28.90
CA TYR A 161 -3.20 -26.23 30.31
C TYR A 161 -4.46 -25.77 31.04
N TYR A 162 -5.37 -25.14 30.30
CA TYR A 162 -6.68 -24.75 30.82
C TYR A 162 -7.49 -25.99 31.22
N VAL A 163 -7.60 -26.99 30.34
CA VAL A 163 -8.32 -28.24 30.66
C VAL A 163 -7.69 -28.94 31.84
N LEU A 164 -6.36 -28.98 31.91
CA LEU A 164 -5.63 -29.56 33.04
C LEU A 164 -5.97 -28.83 34.35
N ALA A 165 -5.95 -27.49 34.36
CA ALA A 165 -6.28 -26.67 35.53
C ALA A 165 -7.68 -26.97 36.06
N TRP A 166 -8.70 -26.93 35.19
CA TRP A 166 -10.08 -27.18 35.57
C TRP A 166 -10.36 -28.63 35.97
N SER A 167 -9.52 -29.59 35.52
CA SER A 167 -9.63 -30.99 35.94
C SER A 167 -9.29 -31.19 37.43
N PHE A 168 -8.35 -30.41 37.98
CA PHE A 168 -8.05 -30.44 39.42
C PHE A 168 -9.25 -30.00 40.26
N ILE A 169 -9.99 -28.99 39.81
CA ILE A 169 -11.22 -28.55 40.49
C ILE A 169 -12.26 -29.66 40.52
N TRP A 170 -12.43 -30.42 39.45
CA TRP A 170 -13.36 -31.55 39.43
C TRP A 170 -12.96 -32.66 40.40
N VAL A 171 -11.66 -32.96 40.52
CA VAL A 171 -11.16 -33.92 41.51
C VAL A 171 -11.47 -33.42 42.93
N THR A 172 -11.18 -32.15 43.22
CA THR A 172 -11.49 -31.54 44.52
C THR A 172 -12.99 -31.56 44.83
N VAL A 173 -13.84 -31.15 43.88
CA VAL A 173 -15.29 -31.15 44.02
C VAL A 173 -15.82 -32.56 44.26
N ALA A 174 -15.31 -33.57 43.55
CA ALA A 174 -15.71 -34.96 43.74
C ALA A 174 -15.41 -35.46 45.16
N ILE A 175 -14.18 -35.23 45.65
CA ILE A 175 -13.77 -35.68 46.99
C ILE A 175 -14.58 -34.95 48.08
N VAL A 176 -14.77 -33.64 47.95
CA VAL A 176 -15.59 -32.86 48.90
C VAL A 176 -17.03 -33.34 48.89
N THR A 177 -17.61 -33.62 47.72
CA THR A 177 -18.98 -34.13 47.61
C THR A 177 -19.13 -35.49 48.29
N LEU A 178 -18.18 -36.41 48.08
CA LEU A 178 -18.16 -37.72 48.75
C LEU A 178 -17.98 -37.60 50.27
N THR A 179 -17.23 -36.59 50.72
CA THR A 179 -17.07 -36.28 52.15
C THR A 179 -18.38 -35.79 52.76
N LEU A 180 -19.10 -34.89 52.07
CA LEU A 180 -20.41 -34.40 52.50
C LEU A 180 -21.49 -35.49 52.48
N ALA A 181 -21.36 -36.48 51.60
CA ALA A 181 -22.23 -37.65 51.55
C ALA A 181 -21.91 -38.70 52.64
N ASN A 182 -20.94 -38.43 53.51
CA ASN A 182 -20.41 -39.37 54.52
C ASN A 182 -19.88 -40.69 53.92
N ILE A 183 -19.42 -40.67 52.66
CA ILE A 183 -18.76 -41.82 52.00
C ILE A 183 -17.27 -41.83 52.34
N ILE A 184 -16.67 -40.63 52.42
CA ILE A 184 -15.29 -40.41 52.84
C ILE A 184 -15.32 -39.66 54.16
N ASP A 185 -14.48 -40.05 55.12
CA ASP A 185 -14.40 -39.35 56.39
C ASP A 185 -13.87 -37.92 56.23
N SER A 186 -14.50 -36.98 56.92
CA SER A 186 -14.02 -35.60 57.01
C SER A 186 -12.76 -35.55 57.90
N THR A 187 -11.59 -35.57 57.27
CA THR A 187 -10.28 -35.49 57.91
C THR A 187 -9.65 -34.11 57.75
N GLU A 188 -8.54 -33.85 58.45
CA GLU A 188 -7.76 -32.61 58.23
C GLU A 188 -7.28 -32.49 56.78
N PHE A 189 -6.98 -33.63 56.13
CA PHE A 189 -6.56 -33.68 54.74
C PHE A 189 -7.69 -33.25 53.78
N THR A 190 -8.91 -33.78 53.95
CA THR A 190 -10.04 -33.43 53.07
C THR A 190 -10.41 -31.94 53.17
N MET A 191 -10.23 -31.33 54.35
CA MET A 191 -10.41 -29.89 54.55
C MET A 191 -9.37 -29.01 53.82
N GLN A 192 -8.19 -29.55 53.45
CA GLN A 192 -7.15 -28.81 52.72
C GLN A 192 -7.24 -28.95 51.20
N LEU A 193 -8.03 -29.89 50.69
CA LEU A 193 -8.15 -30.13 49.24
C LEU A 193 -8.70 -28.94 48.45
N VAL A 194 -9.57 -28.13 49.07
CA VAL A 194 -10.16 -26.95 48.40
C VAL A 194 -9.11 -25.87 48.12
N PRO A 195 -8.37 -25.35 49.12
CA PRO A 195 -7.27 -24.41 48.86
C PRO A 195 -6.18 -24.98 47.95
N VAL A 196 -5.78 -26.25 48.14
CA VAL A 196 -4.74 -26.85 47.31
C VAL A 196 -5.21 -26.95 45.86
N GLY A 197 -6.44 -27.41 45.62
CA GLY A 197 -7.03 -27.52 44.29
C GLY A 197 -7.17 -26.16 43.59
N SER A 198 -7.67 -25.14 44.29
CA SER A 198 -7.80 -23.78 43.73
C SER A 198 -6.44 -23.14 43.46
N THR A 199 -5.43 -23.34 44.33
CA THR A 199 -4.08 -22.84 44.06
C THR A 199 -3.45 -23.52 42.84
N LEU A 200 -3.59 -24.84 42.71
CA LEU A 200 -3.10 -25.56 41.54
C LEU A 200 -3.78 -25.09 40.26
N GLU A 201 -5.10 -24.88 40.30
CA GLU A 201 -5.87 -24.31 39.20
C GLU A 201 -5.32 -22.92 38.81
N LEU A 202 -5.21 -22.00 39.77
CA LEU A 202 -4.75 -20.63 39.51
C LEU A 202 -3.28 -20.59 39.03
N LEU A 203 -2.42 -21.46 39.55
CA LEU A 203 -1.05 -21.58 39.05
C LEU A 203 -1.04 -22.04 37.59
N LEU A 204 -1.79 -23.11 37.27
CA LEU A 204 -1.86 -23.66 35.91
C LEU A 204 -2.49 -22.68 34.91
N LEU A 205 -3.54 -21.93 35.29
CA LEU A 205 -4.10 -20.86 34.47
C LEU A 205 -3.12 -19.71 34.27
N SER A 206 -2.35 -19.34 35.30
CA SER A 206 -1.29 -18.33 35.19
C SER A 206 -0.17 -18.79 34.25
N PHE A 207 0.20 -20.08 34.25
CA PHE A 207 1.12 -20.66 33.26
C PHE A 207 0.54 -20.62 31.85
N ALA A 208 -0.74 -20.97 31.68
CA ALA A 208 -1.42 -20.91 30.38
C ALA A 208 -1.43 -19.49 29.80
N LEU A 209 -1.61 -18.49 30.67
CA LEU A 209 -1.52 -17.06 30.32
C LEU A 209 -0.09 -16.63 29.98
N GLY A 210 0.92 -17.19 30.64
CA GLY A 210 2.34 -16.98 30.31
C GLY A 210 2.72 -17.52 28.94
N ASP A 211 2.24 -18.71 28.57
CA ASP A 211 2.45 -19.26 27.23
C ASP A 211 1.72 -18.45 26.14
N ARG A 212 0.50 -17.97 26.44
CA ARG A 212 -0.20 -17.01 25.56
C ARG A 212 0.58 -15.71 25.39
N TYR A 213 1.18 -15.18 26.46
CA TYR A 213 2.00 -13.96 26.40
C TYR A 213 3.18 -14.12 25.45
N LYS A 214 3.92 -15.24 25.54
CA LYS A 214 5.02 -15.55 24.63
C LYS A 214 4.55 -15.58 23.16
N ALA A 215 3.41 -16.21 22.90
CA ALA A 215 2.85 -16.28 21.55
C ALA A 215 2.44 -14.90 20.99
N ILE A 216 1.88 -14.02 21.85
CA ILE A 216 1.54 -12.64 21.45
C ILE A 216 2.81 -11.87 21.08
N ILE A 217 3.84 -11.89 21.93
CA ILE A 217 5.10 -11.18 21.68
C ILE A 217 5.79 -11.68 20.40
N GLN A 218 5.86 -13.00 20.21
CA GLN A 218 6.48 -13.57 19.02
C GLN A 218 5.77 -13.12 17.74
N LYS A 219 4.43 -13.04 17.78
CA LYS A 219 3.64 -12.53 16.65
C LYS A 219 3.85 -11.04 16.42
N GLU A 220 3.94 -10.23 17.47
CA GLU A 220 4.25 -8.80 17.34
C GLU A 220 5.65 -8.56 16.76
N GLN A 221 6.63 -9.37 17.16
CA GLN A 221 7.98 -9.32 16.60
C GLN A 221 7.98 -9.73 15.12
N SER A 222 7.34 -10.82 14.74
CA SER A 222 7.30 -11.25 13.33
C SER A 222 6.63 -10.20 12.43
N VAL A 223 5.55 -9.57 12.90
CA VAL A 223 4.89 -8.48 12.16
C VAL A 223 5.79 -7.24 12.07
N ARG A 224 6.55 -6.93 13.12
CA ARG A 224 7.52 -5.83 13.10
C ARG A 224 8.63 -6.09 12.08
N ASP A 225 9.17 -7.30 12.03
CA ASP A 225 10.24 -7.69 11.11
C ASP A 225 9.74 -7.67 9.66
N GLU A 226 8.53 -8.17 9.40
CA GLU A 226 7.88 -8.09 8.08
C GLU A 226 7.71 -6.63 7.62
N ASN A 227 7.22 -5.76 8.51
CA ASN A 227 7.08 -4.33 8.22
C ASN A 227 8.44 -3.66 7.95
N PHE A 228 9.48 -4.01 8.70
CA PHE A 228 10.83 -3.50 8.49
C PHE A 228 11.35 -3.87 7.08
N MET A 229 11.21 -5.14 6.70
CA MET A 229 11.59 -5.63 5.38
C MET A 229 10.80 -4.97 4.24
N LEU A 230 9.49 -4.75 4.45
CA LEU A 230 8.64 -4.07 3.48
C LEU A 230 9.09 -2.62 3.25
N VAL A 231 9.33 -1.87 4.32
CA VAL A 231 9.80 -0.47 4.23
C VAL A 231 11.15 -0.40 3.54
N GLN A 232 12.08 -1.31 3.86
CA GLN A 232 13.39 -1.35 3.21
C GLN A 232 13.27 -1.63 1.69
N THR A 233 12.41 -2.58 1.31
CA THR A 233 12.14 -2.91 -0.10
C THR A 233 11.51 -1.72 -0.84
N GLN A 234 10.57 -1.02 -0.21
CA GLN A 234 9.96 0.17 -0.78
C GLN A 234 10.97 1.31 -0.98
N ASN A 235 11.85 1.54 0.01
CA ASN A 235 12.90 2.55 -0.10
C ASN A 235 13.87 2.25 -1.24
N GLN A 236 14.31 0.99 -1.38
CA GLN A 236 15.20 0.59 -2.49
C GLN A 236 14.55 0.81 -3.87
N ARG A 237 13.27 0.42 -4.02
CA ARG A 237 12.51 0.68 -5.26
C ARG A 237 12.34 2.17 -5.52
N LEU A 238 12.12 2.96 -4.49
CA LEU A 238 11.99 4.40 -4.61
C LEU A 238 13.31 5.03 -5.08
N GLU A 239 14.44 4.63 -4.49
CA GLU A 239 15.77 5.09 -4.90
C GLU A 239 16.08 4.73 -6.36
N GLU A 240 15.76 3.50 -6.78
CA GLU A 240 15.92 3.07 -8.16
C GLU A 240 15.05 3.89 -9.12
N ASN A 241 13.77 4.08 -8.79
CA ASN A 241 12.85 4.90 -9.57
C ASN A 241 13.32 6.35 -9.67
N VAL A 242 13.80 6.94 -8.57
CA VAL A 242 14.38 8.29 -8.57
C VAL A 242 15.58 8.34 -9.51
N LYS A 243 16.50 7.38 -9.42
CA LYS A 243 17.68 7.32 -10.30
C LYS A 243 17.29 7.23 -11.77
N VAL A 244 16.34 6.35 -12.12
CA VAL A 244 15.84 6.20 -13.50
C VAL A 244 15.19 7.51 -13.99
N ARG A 245 14.35 8.14 -13.17
CA ARG A 245 13.70 9.41 -13.52
C ARG A 245 14.70 10.55 -13.68
N THR A 246 15.71 10.63 -12.82
CA THR A 246 16.78 11.64 -12.93
C THR A 246 17.59 11.44 -14.20
N LEU A 247 17.93 10.20 -14.57
CA LEU A 247 18.62 9.91 -15.82
C LEU A 247 17.77 10.30 -17.05
N GLN A 248 16.49 9.94 -17.05
CA GLN A 248 15.57 10.30 -18.12
C GLN A 248 15.43 11.82 -18.24
N LEU A 249 15.27 12.53 -17.13
CA LEU A 249 15.17 13.99 -17.11
C LEU A 249 16.45 14.63 -17.65
N SER A 250 17.63 14.15 -17.22
CA SER A 250 18.91 14.64 -17.73
C SER A 250 19.06 14.44 -19.24
N LYS A 251 18.59 13.29 -19.76
CA LYS A 251 18.57 13.03 -21.21
C LYS A 251 17.65 14.00 -21.94
N THR A 252 16.42 14.19 -21.46
CA THR A 252 15.46 15.13 -22.06
C THR A 252 15.95 16.57 -22.03
N ILE A 253 16.64 16.99 -20.95
CA ILE A 253 17.26 18.32 -20.88
C ILE A 253 18.32 18.48 -21.98
N LYS A 254 19.20 17.49 -22.16
CA LYS A 254 20.24 17.55 -23.22
C LYS A 254 19.64 17.58 -24.63
N GLU A 255 18.59 16.80 -24.88
CA GLU A 255 17.88 16.80 -26.17
C GLU A 255 17.23 18.18 -26.43
N LEU A 256 16.62 18.77 -25.40
CA LEU A 256 16.02 20.10 -25.48
C LEU A 256 17.08 21.18 -25.73
N GLU A 257 18.21 21.14 -25.02
CA GLU A 257 19.33 22.06 -25.21
C GLU A 257 19.90 21.96 -26.64
N SER A 258 20.07 20.74 -27.16
CA SER A 258 20.53 20.50 -28.52
C SER A 258 19.56 21.06 -29.56
N SER A 259 18.26 20.77 -29.42
CA SER A 259 17.21 21.30 -30.30
C SER A 259 17.18 22.83 -30.27
N ASN A 260 17.30 23.44 -29.08
CA ASN A 260 17.30 24.88 -28.93
C ASN A 260 18.55 25.53 -29.56
N ALA A 261 19.73 24.88 -29.44
CA ALA A 261 20.95 25.33 -30.09
C ALA A 261 20.84 25.30 -31.63
N ILE A 262 20.24 24.24 -32.20
CA ILE A 262 19.97 24.14 -33.64
C ILE A 262 19.03 25.26 -34.09
N LYS A 263 17.94 25.49 -33.34
CA LYS A 263 16.98 26.57 -33.61
C LYS A 263 17.64 27.95 -33.58
N ASN A 264 18.49 28.24 -32.61
CA ASN A 264 19.22 29.50 -32.51
C ASN A 264 20.21 29.68 -33.68
N LYS A 265 20.96 28.63 -34.05
CA LYS A 265 21.86 28.67 -35.20
C LYS A 265 21.11 28.97 -36.49
N LEU A 266 19.95 28.35 -36.69
CA LEU A 266 19.10 28.59 -37.85
C LEU A 266 18.62 30.05 -37.90
N PHE A 267 18.06 30.58 -36.81
CA PHE A 267 17.63 31.98 -36.78
C PHE A 267 18.78 32.96 -37.07
N SER A 268 19.99 32.66 -36.61
CA SER A 268 21.17 33.47 -36.95
C SER A 268 21.49 33.45 -38.45
N ILE A 269 21.38 32.28 -39.11
CA ILE A 269 21.62 32.15 -40.55
C ILE A 269 20.55 32.93 -41.33
N ILE A 270 19.28 32.74 -40.97
CA ILE A 270 18.16 33.46 -41.60
C ILE A 270 18.32 34.97 -41.47
N ALA A 271 18.62 35.45 -40.25
CA ALA A 271 18.78 36.87 -40.00
C ALA A 271 19.94 37.47 -40.83
N HIS A 272 21.01 36.70 -41.06
CA HIS A 272 22.11 37.12 -41.92
C HIS A 272 21.69 37.21 -43.39
N ASP A 273 21.06 36.15 -43.90
CA ASP A 273 20.71 36.03 -45.32
C ASP A 273 19.56 36.96 -45.75
N LEU A 274 18.72 37.40 -44.81
CA LEU A 274 17.70 38.42 -45.06
C LEU A 274 18.25 39.85 -44.96
N ARG A 275 19.27 40.10 -44.12
CA ARG A 275 19.77 41.47 -43.87
C ARG A 275 20.46 42.07 -45.10
N SER A 276 21.25 41.27 -45.82
CA SER A 276 21.95 41.73 -47.03
C SER A 276 21.01 42.24 -48.14
N PRO A 277 20.00 41.45 -48.60
CA PRO A 277 19.10 41.91 -49.65
C PRO A 277 18.13 43.00 -49.16
N LEU A 278 17.74 42.99 -47.88
CA LEU A 278 16.90 44.05 -47.31
C LEU A 278 17.64 45.39 -47.24
N ASN A 279 18.91 45.39 -46.86
CA ASN A 279 19.74 46.60 -46.87
C ASN A 279 19.95 47.15 -48.29
N SER A 280 20.08 46.27 -49.30
CA SER A 280 20.14 46.69 -50.71
C SER A 280 18.83 47.35 -51.16
N LEU A 281 17.67 46.78 -50.79
CA LEU A 281 16.35 47.36 -51.02
C LEU A 281 16.21 48.75 -50.38
N ILE A 282 16.56 48.88 -49.10
CA ILE A 282 16.54 50.14 -48.36
C ILE A 282 17.46 51.16 -49.04
N SER A 283 18.69 50.76 -49.38
CA SER A 283 19.67 51.63 -50.03
C SER A 283 19.16 52.23 -51.33
N ILE A 284 18.38 51.49 -52.12
CA ILE A 284 17.80 51.97 -53.39
C ILE A 284 16.61 52.89 -53.15
N LEU A 285 15.73 52.53 -52.20
CA LEU A 285 14.57 53.36 -51.84
C LEU A 285 14.99 54.69 -51.18
N SER A 286 16.15 54.73 -50.53
CA SER A 286 16.75 55.94 -49.94
C SER A 286 17.41 56.88 -50.96
N LEU A 287 17.43 56.55 -52.26
CA LEU A 287 17.99 57.40 -53.33
C LEU A 287 17.03 58.48 -53.84
N ASN A 288 15.91 58.71 -53.14
CA ASN A 288 14.83 59.61 -53.54
C ASN A 288 15.26 61.08 -53.70
N ASP A 289 16.47 61.46 -53.30
CA ASP A 289 16.98 62.84 -53.29
C ASP A 289 18.24 63.08 -54.16
N MET A 290 18.66 62.16 -55.04
CA MET A 290 19.83 62.41 -55.91
C MET A 290 19.42 62.82 -57.34
N GLU A 291 19.59 64.10 -57.66
CA GLU A 291 19.31 64.72 -58.98
C GLU A 291 20.23 64.25 -60.14
N ALA A 292 20.89 63.10 -60.06
CA ALA A 292 21.87 62.69 -61.08
C ALA A 292 21.99 61.17 -61.30
N LEU A 293 20.89 60.42 -61.33
CA LEU A 293 20.90 59.03 -61.81
C LEU A 293 20.62 58.97 -63.31
N THR A 294 21.51 58.34 -64.07
CA THR A 294 21.24 58.03 -65.48
C THR A 294 20.21 56.91 -65.60
N ILE A 295 19.49 56.86 -66.72
CA ILE A 295 18.47 55.82 -67.00
C ILE A 295 19.09 54.41 -66.95
N ASP A 296 20.36 54.26 -67.33
CA ASP A 296 21.03 52.97 -67.36
C ASP A 296 21.51 52.52 -65.97
N GLU A 297 21.95 53.45 -65.11
CA GLU A 297 22.23 53.16 -63.69
C GLU A 297 20.96 52.73 -62.96
N LEU A 298 19.85 53.44 -63.17
CA LEU A 298 18.55 53.08 -62.59
C LEU A 298 18.10 51.68 -63.05
N ARG A 299 18.27 51.34 -64.33
CA ARG A 299 17.97 49.98 -64.84
C ARG A 299 18.83 48.90 -64.20
N MET A 300 20.12 49.16 -64.00
CA MET A 300 21.04 48.19 -63.40
C MET A 300 20.67 47.93 -61.94
N MET A 301 20.36 48.99 -61.19
CA MET A 301 19.94 48.90 -59.78
C MET A 301 18.59 48.21 -59.63
N LEU A 302 17.61 48.51 -60.50
CA LEU A 302 16.32 47.81 -60.52
C LEU A 302 16.49 46.31 -60.85
N LYS A 303 17.44 45.96 -61.71
CA LYS A 303 17.75 44.57 -62.05
C LYS A 303 18.38 43.82 -60.86
N GLU A 304 19.34 44.42 -60.17
CA GLU A 304 19.92 43.84 -58.94
C GLU A 304 18.89 43.72 -57.82
N ASN A 305 18.02 44.72 -57.66
CA ASN A 305 16.95 44.69 -56.68
C ASN A 305 15.93 43.57 -56.96
N LYS A 306 15.56 43.37 -58.24
CA LYS A 306 14.72 42.24 -58.64
C LYS A 306 15.34 40.90 -58.22
N GLN A 307 16.65 40.73 -58.43
CA GLN A 307 17.37 39.53 -58.00
C GLN A 307 17.43 39.37 -56.48
N ASN A 308 17.55 40.47 -55.73
CA ASN A 308 17.54 40.47 -54.27
C ASN A 308 16.16 40.13 -53.71
N ILE A 309 15.08 40.63 -54.31
CA ILE A 309 13.70 40.27 -53.97
C ILE A 309 13.43 38.78 -54.25
N GLU A 310 13.86 38.28 -55.40
CA GLU A 310 13.76 36.84 -55.72
C GLU A 310 14.53 35.99 -54.71
N THR A 311 15.69 36.45 -54.25
CA THR A 311 16.48 35.77 -53.21
C THR A 311 15.76 35.78 -51.86
N ILE A 312 15.21 36.91 -51.42
CA ILE A 312 14.39 37.00 -50.19
C ILE A 312 13.18 36.06 -50.28
N TYR A 313 12.47 36.08 -51.40
CA TYR A 313 11.28 35.26 -51.62
C TYR A 313 11.61 33.77 -51.52
N ASN A 314 12.71 33.33 -52.12
CA ASN A 314 13.17 31.94 -52.04
C ASN A 314 13.60 31.56 -50.62
N THR A 315 14.33 32.41 -49.90
CA THR A 315 14.74 32.17 -48.51
C THR A 315 13.52 32.10 -47.57
N LEU A 316 12.53 32.98 -47.75
CA LEU A 316 11.28 32.98 -46.99
C LEU A 316 10.46 31.71 -47.24
N ASN A 317 10.33 31.30 -48.51
CA ASN A 317 9.61 30.07 -48.87
C ASN A 317 10.30 28.81 -48.33
N ASN A 318 11.62 28.75 -48.39
CA ASN A 318 12.39 27.64 -47.80
C ASN A 318 12.22 27.59 -46.28
N LEU A 319 12.20 28.75 -45.61
CA LEU A 319 11.95 28.86 -44.18
C LEU A 319 10.52 28.43 -43.81
N LEU A 320 9.51 28.88 -44.55
CA LEU A 320 8.11 28.51 -44.32
C LEU A 320 7.88 27.02 -44.52
N TYR A 321 8.54 26.43 -45.52
CA TYR A 321 8.50 24.98 -45.74
C TYR A 321 9.13 24.22 -44.56
N TRP A 322 10.31 24.64 -44.12
CA TRP A 322 10.98 24.02 -42.97
C TRP A 322 10.22 24.21 -41.66
N ALA A 323 9.63 25.39 -41.42
CA ALA A 323 8.82 25.64 -40.22
C ALA A 323 7.56 24.76 -40.21
N LYS A 324 6.94 24.52 -41.37
CA LYS A 324 5.83 23.55 -41.51
C LYS A 324 6.29 22.11 -41.23
N ASP A 325 7.44 21.72 -41.74
CA ASP A 325 8.06 20.41 -41.48
C ASP A 325 8.31 20.17 -39.97
N GLN A 326 8.67 21.21 -39.21
CA GLN A 326 8.90 21.11 -37.77
C GLN A 326 7.64 21.28 -36.90
N MET A 327 6.64 22.05 -37.33
CA MET A 327 5.45 22.38 -36.52
C MET A 327 4.30 21.38 -36.65
N THR A 328 4.27 20.61 -37.72
CA THR A 328 3.29 19.56 -37.93
C THR A 328 4.02 18.25 -38.13
N GLU A 329 3.61 17.17 -37.44
CA GLU A 329 3.81 15.83 -37.99
C GLU A 329 3.29 15.89 -39.43
N VAL A 330 4.18 16.05 -40.41
CA VAL A 330 3.79 16.02 -41.81
C VAL A 330 3.30 14.60 -42.04
N ARG A 331 1.98 14.41 -41.90
CA ARG A 331 1.30 13.18 -42.29
C ARG A 331 1.54 13.07 -43.78
N THR A 332 2.54 12.27 -44.13
CA THR A 332 2.82 11.90 -45.50
C THR A 332 1.60 11.12 -45.95
N GLU A 333 0.94 11.59 -47.01
CA GLU A 333 -0.24 10.93 -47.58
C GLU A 333 0.21 10.27 -48.88
N PRO A 334 0.89 9.10 -48.81
CA PRO A 334 1.41 8.47 -50.00
C PRO A 334 0.25 7.92 -50.84
N GLN A 335 0.34 8.21 -52.13
CA GLN A 335 -0.57 7.68 -53.14
C GLN A 335 0.23 7.15 -54.32
N ILE A 336 -0.40 6.33 -55.15
CA ILE A 336 0.21 5.89 -56.41
C ILE A 336 0.21 7.11 -57.35
N ILE A 337 1.40 7.63 -57.65
CA ILE A 337 1.63 8.76 -58.55
C ILE A 337 2.27 8.28 -59.85
N GLU A 338 1.89 8.90 -60.97
CA GLU A 338 2.53 8.70 -62.27
C GLU A 338 3.58 9.80 -62.47
N LEU A 339 4.86 9.42 -62.36
CA LEU A 339 5.99 10.37 -62.35
C LEU A 339 6.16 11.10 -63.69
N ASN A 340 5.87 10.45 -64.82
CA ASN A 340 5.90 11.08 -66.13
C ASN A 340 4.92 12.27 -66.20
N SER A 341 3.70 12.10 -65.71
CA SER A 341 2.69 13.16 -65.72
C SER A 341 3.08 14.34 -64.84
N LEU A 342 3.67 14.06 -63.67
CA LEU A 342 4.16 15.10 -62.77
C LEU A 342 5.36 15.86 -63.37
N LEU A 343 6.29 15.17 -64.04
CA LEU A 343 7.40 15.80 -64.73
C LEU A 343 6.94 16.63 -65.92
N ALA A 344 6.00 16.13 -66.72
CA ALA A 344 5.42 16.90 -67.83
C ALA A 344 4.75 18.20 -67.35
N GLU A 345 4.00 18.13 -66.24
CA GLU A 345 3.40 19.32 -65.60
C GLU A 345 4.49 20.33 -65.18
N LEU A 346 5.57 19.86 -64.56
CA LEU A 346 6.67 20.73 -64.13
C LEU A 346 7.44 21.32 -65.33
N MET A 347 7.73 20.51 -66.34
CA MET A 347 8.49 20.94 -67.52
C MET A 347 7.78 22.04 -68.28
N LEU A 348 6.45 22.03 -68.34
CA LEU A 348 5.66 23.09 -68.96
C LEU A 348 5.83 24.45 -68.27
N VAL A 349 6.11 24.46 -66.96
CA VAL A 349 6.43 25.67 -66.19
C VAL A 349 7.86 26.16 -66.47
N TYR A 350 8.79 25.24 -66.70
CA TYR A 350 10.22 25.53 -66.84
C TYR A 350 10.70 25.76 -68.28
N GLU A 351 9.91 25.36 -69.29
CA GLU A 351 10.21 25.53 -70.71
C GLU A 351 10.59 26.99 -71.07
N PRO A 352 9.87 28.04 -70.63
CA PRO A 352 10.25 29.43 -70.94
C PRO A 352 11.58 29.86 -70.32
N LEU A 353 11.96 29.27 -69.19
CA LEU A 353 13.23 29.56 -68.50
C LEU A 353 14.41 28.87 -69.19
N LEU A 354 14.20 27.64 -69.66
CA LEU A 354 15.16 26.87 -70.46
C LEU A 354 15.42 27.54 -71.80
N GLU A 355 14.37 27.96 -72.51
CA GLU A 355 14.48 28.70 -73.78
C GLU A 355 15.26 30.01 -73.61
N LYS A 356 14.92 30.78 -72.57
CA LYS A 356 15.60 32.05 -72.28
C LYS A 356 17.11 31.87 -72.03
N LYS A 357 17.53 30.71 -71.51
CA LYS A 357 18.93 30.36 -71.23
C LYS A 357 19.54 29.47 -72.33
N GLU A 358 18.83 29.23 -73.43
CA GLU A 358 19.24 28.36 -74.53
C GLU A 358 19.75 26.99 -74.03
N ILE A 359 19.07 26.43 -73.03
CA ILE A 359 19.42 25.11 -72.48
C ILE A 359 18.56 24.05 -73.17
N ASP A 360 19.24 23.05 -73.75
CA ASP A 360 18.61 21.87 -74.35
C ASP A 360 18.30 20.85 -73.25
N CYS A 361 17.03 20.75 -72.86
CA CYS A 361 16.58 19.80 -71.84
C CYS A 361 15.92 18.58 -72.50
N ASN A 362 16.53 17.41 -72.31
CA ASN A 362 15.99 16.15 -72.83
C ASN A 362 15.43 15.30 -71.69
N VAL A 363 14.13 15.02 -71.74
CA VAL A 363 13.47 14.08 -70.84
C VAL A 363 13.32 12.75 -71.57
N THR A 364 13.99 11.71 -71.09
CA THR A 364 13.84 10.37 -71.69
C THR A 364 12.70 9.62 -71.02
N GLU A 365 11.52 9.66 -71.64
CA GLU A 365 10.33 8.97 -71.17
C GLU A 365 10.15 7.63 -71.88
N THR A 366 10.61 6.53 -71.28
CA THR A 366 10.31 5.19 -71.80
C THR A 366 9.39 4.43 -70.85
N GLY A 367 8.08 4.56 -71.04
CA GLY A 367 7.05 3.81 -70.30
C GLY A 367 6.33 4.59 -69.19
N LYS A 368 5.47 3.89 -68.44
CA LYS A 368 4.70 4.44 -67.31
C LYS A 368 5.40 4.13 -65.99
N TYR A 369 5.86 5.17 -65.30
CA TYR A 369 6.54 5.05 -64.02
C TYR A 369 5.59 5.39 -62.87
N LEU A 370 5.08 4.36 -62.21
CA LEU A 370 4.25 4.49 -61.02
C LEU A 370 5.11 4.39 -59.75
N ALA A 371 4.99 5.38 -58.86
CA ALA A 371 5.66 5.41 -57.56
C ALA A 371 4.65 5.60 -56.44
N PHE A 372 4.91 5.02 -55.26
CA PHE A 372 4.09 5.22 -54.07
C PHE A 372 4.70 6.31 -53.20
N ALA A 373 4.17 7.53 -53.30
CA ALA A 373 4.74 8.70 -52.64
C ALA A 373 3.70 9.82 -52.44
N ASP A 374 4.01 10.79 -51.59
CA ASP A 374 3.23 12.01 -51.45
C ASP A 374 3.52 12.94 -52.64
N ILE A 375 2.48 13.25 -53.41
CA ILE A 375 2.61 14.04 -54.64
C ILE A 375 3.19 15.44 -54.38
N ASN A 376 2.84 16.07 -53.25
CA ASN A 376 3.28 17.42 -52.94
C ASN A 376 4.75 17.44 -52.53
N GLN A 377 5.20 16.42 -51.79
CA GLN A 377 6.60 16.28 -51.39
C GLN A 377 7.49 15.98 -52.60
N ILE A 378 7.10 15.03 -53.47
CA ILE A 378 7.87 14.71 -54.68
C ILE A 378 7.90 15.91 -55.64
N ARG A 379 6.77 16.59 -55.83
CA ARG A 379 6.72 17.82 -56.64
C ARG A 379 7.72 18.86 -56.16
N LEU A 380 7.85 19.04 -54.85
CA LEU A 380 8.82 19.98 -54.28
C LEU A 380 10.27 19.56 -54.55
N VAL A 381 10.59 18.28 -54.34
CA VAL A 381 11.93 17.74 -54.59
C VAL A 381 12.32 17.98 -56.05
N LEU A 382 11.45 17.57 -57.00
CA LEU A 382 11.69 17.73 -58.42
C LEU A 382 11.82 19.20 -58.82
N ARG A 383 10.95 20.08 -58.30
CA ARG A 383 11.05 21.52 -58.52
C ARG A 383 12.41 22.06 -58.09
N ASN A 384 12.86 21.73 -56.89
CA ASN A 384 14.15 22.18 -56.35
C ASN A 384 15.33 21.64 -57.17
N MET A 385 15.26 20.39 -57.65
CA MET A 385 16.29 19.80 -58.50
C MET A 385 16.36 20.50 -59.87
N ILE A 386 15.21 20.69 -60.52
CA ILE A 386 15.11 21.37 -61.83
C ILE A 386 15.53 22.84 -61.72
N ASP A 387 15.06 23.56 -60.68
CA ASP A 387 15.47 24.94 -60.39
C ASP A 387 16.99 25.05 -60.25
N ASN A 388 17.60 24.15 -59.48
CA ASN A 388 19.05 24.13 -59.29
C ASN A 388 19.78 23.80 -60.60
N ALA A 389 19.31 22.80 -61.34
CA ALA A 389 19.90 22.43 -62.62
C ALA A 389 19.89 23.60 -63.60
N ILE A 390 18.76 24.30 -63.74
CA ILE A 390 18.65 25.49 -64.61
C ILE A 390 19.52 26.63 -64.10
N LYS A 391 19.51 26.91 -62.80
CA LYS A 391 20.27 28.02 -62.19
C LYS A 391 21.78 27.86 -62.41
N PHE A 392 22.32 26.67 -62.19
CA PHE A 392 23.76 26.42 -62.21
C PHE A 392 24.32 25.91 -63.54
N THR A 393 23.47 25.53 -64.50
CA THR A 393 23.91 25.12 -65.85
C THR A 393 24.19 26.34 -66.75
N PRO A 394 25.36 26.45 -67.42
CA PRO A 394 25.67 27.57 -68.33
C PRO A 394 24.75 27.67 -69.56
N ARG A 395 24.74 28.82 -70.22
CA ARG A 395 23.98 29.05 -71.47
C ARG A 395 24.46 28.13 -72.58
N GLY A 396 23.56 27.59 -73.41
CA GLY A 396 23.89 26.69 -74.52
C GLY A 396 24.26 25.25 -74.11
N SER A 397 24.14 24.92 -72.83
CA SER A 397 24.45 23.58 -72.29
C SER A 397 23.21 22.68 -72.27
N LYS A 398 23.38 21.43 -71.83
CA LYS A 398 22.33 20.41 -71.83
C LYS A 398 21.96 19.97 -70.42
N ILE A 399 20.68 19.71 -70.21
CA ILE A 399 20.16 19.02 -69.02
C ILE A 399 19.48 17.74 -69.52
N ALA A 400 19.71 16.62 -68.83
CA ALA A 400 19.02 15.37 -69.11
C ALA A 400 18.29 14.93 -67.84
N ILE A 401 17.03 14.52 -67.98
CA ILE A 401 16.24 13.92 -66.92
C ILE A 401 15.89 12.51 -67.37
N ASN A 402 16.40 11.51 -66.65
CA ASN A 402 16.20 10.11 -66.98
C ASN A 402 15.40 9.43 -65.88
N ILE A 403 14.42 8.61 -66.28
CA ILE A 403 13.64 7.79 -65.33
C ILE A 403 13.86 6.33 -65.70
N GLN A 404 14.22 5.50 -64.73
CA GLN A 404 14.45 4.08 -64.93
C GLN A 404 13.88 3.22 -63.79
N TYR A 405 13.44 2.01 -64.11
CA TYR A 405 13.06 1.00 -63.11
C TYR A 405 14.31 0.24 -62.66
N LEU A 406 14.55 0.19 -61.35
CA LEU A 406 15.65 -0.56 -60.75
C LEU A 406 15.13 -1.35 -59.54
N ASP A 407 15.17 -2.69 -59.60
CA ASP A 407 14.91 -3.60 -58.48
C ASP A 407 13.73 -3.19 -57.57
N ASN A 408 12.56 -3.00 -58.18
CA ASN A 408 11.30 -2.64 -57.50
C ASN A 408 11.23 -1.19 -56.98
N THR A 409 12.13 -0.32 -57.43
CA THR A 409 12.12 1.13 -57.21
C THR A 409 12.15 1.89 -58.54
N VAL A 410 11.68 3.14 -58.53
CA VAL A 410 11.85 4.07 -59.66
C VAL A 410 12.98 5.02 -59.32
N LEU A 411 13.98 5.09 -60.20
CA LEU A 411 15.14 5.96 -60.09
C LEU A 411 14.99 7.12 -61.08
N LEU A 412 15.17 8.34 -60.58
CA LEU A 412 15.15 9.57 -61.36
C LEU A 412 16.53 10.22 -61.25
N GLU A 413 17.21 10.37 -62.38
CA GLU A 413 18.59 10.88 -62.50
C GLU A 413 18.63 12.24 -63.21
#